data_AF-A0A0J8CG38-F1
#
_entry.id   AF-A0A0J8CG38-F1
#
_cell.length_a   1.000
_cell.length_b   1.000
_cell.length_c   1.000
_cell.angle_alpha   90.00
_cell.angle_beta   90.00
_cell.angle_gamma   90.00
#
_symmetry.space_group_name_H-M   'P 1'
#
loop_
_entity.id
_entity.type
_entity.pdbx_description
1 polymer ?
#
loop_
_entity_poly.entity_id
_entity_poly.type
_entity_poly.pdbx_seq_one_letter_code
_entity_poly.pdbx_strand_id
1 'polypeptide(L)'
;MTSRMEQLTRDIRKTPLFRQLVPHEAAVGWPIPFRKPGKVYVTLAFFGMSAVPGQSGTQIFPPLSMVTVDWTTQRPVEYIDLRFRHPWPDDRVNGQVGVFPHQAVRHMSVDDYRRARADLMAMYDRLLASMIDGEQLPADWVEEFSQQLRILMEPGLEPYYRALSPSFFSRFLPDDRATDQGYRFGE
;
A
#
# COMPACT_ATOMS: atom_id res chain seq x y z
N MET A 1 -1.67 -14.45 -15.91
CA MET A 1 -2.28 -15.08 -14.73
C MET A 1 -2.34 -14.01 -13.65
N THR A 2 -3.51 -13.75 -13.06
CA THR A 2 -3.67 -12.73 -12.01
C THR A 2 -2.94 -13.18 -10.74
N SER A 3 -2.16 -12.30 -10.11
CA SER A 3 -1.48 -12.61 -8.84
C SER A 3 -2.49 -12.78 -7.70
N ARG A 4 -2.10 -13.51 -6.66
CA ARG A 4 -2.94 -13.73 -5.48
C ARG A 4 -3.21 -12.40 -4.76
N MET A 5 -2.22 -11.53 -4.68
CA MET A 5 -2.38 -10.19 -4.12
C MET A 5 -3.36 -9.34 -4.92
N GLU A 6 -3.26 -9.35 -6.25
CA GLU A 6 -4.20 -8.62 -7.09
C GLU A 6 -5.64 -9.15 -6.89
N GLN A 7 -5.81 -10.47 -6.81
CA GLN A 7 -7.09 -11.09 -6.51
C GLN A 7 -7.63 -10.66 -5.14
N LEU A 8 -6.79 -10.65 -4.10
CA LEU A 8 -7.15 -10.17 -2.76
C LEU A 8 -7.66 -8.72 -2.79
N THR A 9 -6.93 -7.80 -3.44
CA THR A 9 -7.34 -6.38 -3.52
C THR A 9 -8.65 -6.18 -4.27
N ARG A 10 -9.00 -7.09 -5.18
CA ARG A 10 -10.28 -7.10 -5.89
C ARG A 10 -11.41 -7.67 -5.04
N ASP A 11 -11.14 -8.77 -4.34
CA ASP A 11 -12.14 -9.52 -3.58
C ASP A 11 -12.46 -8.89 -2.23
N ILE A 12 -11.54 -8.12 -1.64
CA ILE A 12 -11.80 -7.42 -0.38
C ILE A 12 -13.04 -6.52 -0.47
N ARG A 13 -13.25 -5.88 -1.62
CA ARG A 13 -14.43 -5.03 -1.91
C ARG A 13 -15.76 -5.79 -1.94
N LYS A 14 -15.70 -7.12 -2.10
CA LYS A 14 -16.88 -7.99 -2.15
C LYS A 14 -17.27 -8.51 -0.76
N THR A 15 -16.40 -8.34 0.24
CA THR A 15 -16.66 -8.83 1.60
C THR A 15 -17.79 -8.03 2.27
N PRO A 16 -18.57 -8.66 3.17
CA PRO A 16 -19.57 -7.93 3.97
C PRO A 16 -18.95 -6.79 4.76
N LEU A 17 -17.76 -7.01 5.32
CA LEU A 17 -17.00 -6.00 6.08
C LEU A 17 -16.79 -4.73 5.26
N PHE A 18 -16.25 -4.85 4.04
CA PHE A 18 -16.02 -3.68 3.19
C PHE A 18 -17.32 -2.95 2.88
N ARG A 19 -18.37 -3.69 2.49
CA ARG A 19 -19.67 -3.11 2.11
C ARG A 19 -20.41 -2.43 3.26
N GLN A 20 -20.11 -2.79 4.50
CA GLN A 20 -20.77 -2.23 5.68
C GLN A 20 -19.98 -1.07 6.30
N LEU A 21 -18.64 -1.08 6.21
CA LEU A 21 -17.78 -0.17 6.97
C LEU A 21 -16.95 0.79 6.12
N VAL A 22 -16.72 0.48 4.84
CA VAL A 22 -15.84 1.28 3.97
C VAL A 22 -16.68 2.04 2.94
N PRO A 23 -16.46 3.37 2.75
CA PRO A 23 -17.15 4.13 1.71
C PRO A 23 -16.93 3.51 0.31
N HIS A 24 -17.96 3.52 -0.53
CA HIS A 24 -17.94 2.82 -1.82
C HIS A 24 -16.94 3.44 -2.82
N GLU A 25 -16.73 4.75 -2.71
CA GLU A 25 -15.78 5.56 -3.47
C GLU A 25 -14.32 5.34 -3.05
N ALA A 26 -14.08 4.68 -1.92
CA ALA A 26 -12.73 4.45 -1.43
C ALA A 26 -11.94 3.55 -2.39
N ALA A 27 -10.69 3.92 -2.62
CA ALA A 27 -9.70 3.08 -3.28
C ALA A 27 -9.09 2.09 -2.30
N VAL A 28 -8.59 0.97 -2.84
CA VAL A 28 -7.74 0.04 -2.10
C VAL A 28 -6.29 0.43 -2.37
N GLY A 29 -5.57 0.75 -1.32
CA GLY A 29 -4.18 1.14 -1.43
C GLY A 29 -3.20 -0.02 -1.48
N TRP A 30 -1.91 0.31 -1.47
CA TRP A 30 -0.82 -0.65 -1.53
C TRP A 30 -0.80 -1.58 -0.30
N PRO A 31 -0.50 -2.87 -0.50
CA PRO A 31 -0.38 -3.84 0.57
C PRO A 31 0.75 -3.49 1.55
N ILE A 32 0.49 -3.71 2.83
CA ILE A 32 1.46 -3.59 3.91
C ILE A 32 1.65 -4.97 4.56
N PRO A 33 2.64 -5.76 4.09
CA PRO A 33 2.98 -7.04 4.69
C PRO A 33 3.59 -6.89 6.08
N PHE A 34 3.23 -7.79 7.00
CA PHE A 34 3.94 -7.94 8.26
C PHE A 34 3.81 -9.36 8.81
N ARG A 35 4.67 -9.71 9.77
CA ARG A 35 4.64 -10.99 10.49
C ARG A 35 4.18 -10.77 11.94
N LYS A 36 3.35 -11.69 12.43
CA LYS A 36 3.20 -11.97 13.87
C LYS A 36 3.62 -13.43 14.10
N PRO A 37 3.88 -13.89 15.35
CA PRO A 37 4.43 -15.22 15.60
C PRO A 37 3.74 -16.33 14.78
N GLY A 38 4.50 -16.95 13.88
CA GLY A 38 4.06 -18.06 13.02
C GLY A 38 3.12 -17.71 11.87
N LYS A 39 2.81 -16.43 11.60
CA LYS A 39 1.82 -16.03 10.58
C LYS A 39 2.18 -14.75 9.84
N VAL A 40 1.82 -14.72 8.56
CA VAL A 40 1.94 -13.56 7.69
C VAL A 40 0.58 -12.91 7.51
N TYR A 41 0.56 -11.59 7.61
CA TYR A 41 -0.63 -10.76 7.45
C TYR A 41 -0.37 -9.68 6.42
N VAL A 42 -1.47 -9.18 5.84
CA VAL A 42 -1.45 -8.06 4.92
C VAL A 42 -2.47 -7.04 5.40
N THR A 43 -2.02 -5.83 5.66
CA THR A 43 -2.91 -4.68 5.86
C THR A 43 -3.15 -3.97 4.54
N LEU A 44 -4.41 -3.71 4.22
CA LEU A 44 -4.86 -2.88 3.11
C LEU A 44 -5.46 -1.60 3.68
N ALA A 45 -4.86 -0.46 3.36
CA ALA A 45 -5.42 0.85 3.67
C ALA A 45 -6.46 1.25 2.60
N PHE A 46 -7.52 1.93 3.02
CA PHE A 46 -8.53 2.50 2.15
C PHE A 46 -8.49 4.02 2.25
N PHE A 47 -8.53 4.68 1.10
CA PHE A 47 -8.44 6.13 1.02
C PHE A 47 -9.46 6.70 0.04
N GLY A 48 -9.86 7.95 0.23
CA GLY A 48 -10.84 8.61 -0.61
C GLY A 48 -10.27 8.99 -1.98
N MET A 49 -11.11 8.88 -3.01
CA MET A 49 -10.84 9.45 -4.33
C MET A 49 -12.05 10.23 -4.81
N SER A 50 -11.82 11.40 -5.42
CA SER A 50 -12.90 12.20 -6.01
C SER A 50 -12.48 12.77 -7.35
N ALA A 51 -13.25 12.47 -8.40
CA ALA A 51 -13.10 13.11 -9.69
C ALA A 51 -13.90 14.42 -9.68
N VAL A 52 -13.25 15.54 -9.98
CA VAL A 52 -13.92 16.85 -10.03
C VAL A 52 -14.27 17.18 -11.48
N PRO A 53 -15.57 17.40 -11.81
CA PRO A 53 -15.97 17.79 -13.16
C PRO A 53 -15.21 19.03 -13.65
N GLY A 54 -14.67 18.97 -14.86
CA GLY A 54 -13.92 20.07 -15.47
C GLY A 54 -12.46 20.20 -15.02
N GLN A 55 -11.98 19.35 -14.10
CA GLN A 55 -10.56 19.25 -13.75
C GLN A 55 -9.94 17.99 -14.35
N SER A 56 -8.67 18.09 -14.76
CA SER A 56 -7.89 16.91 -15.15
C SER A 56 -7.38 16.21 -13.90
N GLY A 57 -7.74 14.94 -13.74
CA GLY A 57 -7.25 14.07 -12.67
C GLY A 57 -8.26 13.79 -11.57
N THR A 58 -7.82 12.94 -10.63
CA THR A 58 -8.61 12.46 -9.49
C THR A 58 -7.93 12.94 -8.21
N GLN A 59 -8.67 13.67 -7.39
CA GLN A 59 -8.19 14.10 -6.07
C GLN A 59 -8.02 12.88 -5.15
N ILE A 60 -6.90 12.83 -4.45
CA ILE A 60 -6.56 11.78 -3.48
C ILE A 60 -6.65 12.36 -2.08
N PHE A 61 -7.26 11.60 -1.17
CA PHE A 61 -7.45 11.95 0.24
C PHE A 61 -6.68 10.99 1.15
N PRO A 62 -6.45 11.32 2.44
CA PRO A 62 -5.77 10.45 3.38
C PRO A 62 -6.46 9.08 3.53
N PRO A 63 -5.73 8.05 4.00
CA PRO A 63 -6.35 6.81 4.43
C PRO A 63 -7.35 7.05 5.56
N LEU A 64 -8.55 6.49 5.42
CA LEU A 64 -9.67 6.63 6.34
C LEU A 64 -9.91 5.37 7.18
N SER A 65 -9.53 4.20 6.66
CA SER A 65 -9.62 2.93 7.37
C SER A 65 -8.63 1.92 6.83
N MET A 66 -8.47 0.81 7.52
CA MET A 66 -7.65 -0.30 7.07
C MET A 66 -8.25 -1.64 7.46
N VAL A 67 -7.99 -2.67 6.67
CA VAL A 67 -8.30 -4.06 6.98
C VAL A 67 -7.04 -4.88 6.98
N THR A 68 -6.85 -5.67 8.02
CA THR A 68 -5.81 -6.70 8.08
C THR A 68 -6.43 -8.04 7.71
N VAL A 69 -5.78 -8.77 6.79
CA VAL A 69 -6.13 -10.14 6.44
C VAL A 69 -5.03 -11.12 6.83
N ASP A 70 -5.40 -12.32 7.24
CA ASP A 70 -4.49 -13.46 7.35
C ASP A 70 -4.14 -13.92 5.92
N TRP A 71 -2.84 -13.89 5.57
CA TRP A 71 -2.42 -14.16 4.19
C TRP A 71 -2.69 -15.61 3.77
N THR A 72 -2.65 -16.58 4.69
CA THR A 72 -2.91 -17.98 4.36
C THR A 72 -4.37 -18.21 4.04
N THR A 73 -5.28 -17.71 4.88
CA THR A 73 -6.71 -17.95 4.78
C THR A 73 -7.49 -16.90 3.99
N GLN A 74 -6.85 -15.75 3.70
CA GLN A 74 -7.45 -14.56 3.06
C GLN A 74 -8.66 -13.99 3.83
N ARG A 75 -8.79 -14.34 5.11
CA ARG A 75 -9.89 -13.87 5.96
C ARG A 75 -9.49 -12.56 6.64
N PRO A 76 -10.38 -11.55 6.66
CA PRO A 76 -10.20 -10.38 7.51
C PRO A 76 -10.09 -10.80 8.98
N VAL A 77 -9.10 -10.25 9.68
CA VAL A 77 -8.87 -10.47 11.12
C VAL A 77 -8.95 -9.19 11.93
N GLU A 78 -8.91 -8.03 11.28
CA GLU A 78 -8.99 -6.72 11.93
C GLU A 78 -9.56 -5.68 10.96
N TYR A 79 -10.34 -4.76 11.49
CA TYR A 79 -10.73 -3.51 10.84
C TYR A 79 -10.40 -2.36 11.78
N ILE A 80 -9.80 -1.31 11.25
CA ILE A 80 -9.52 -0.08 12.01
C ILE A 80 -10.09 1.10 11.24
N ASP A 81 -10.94 1.89 11.89
CA ASP A 81 -11.31 3.23 11.44
C ASP A 81 -10.24 4.23 11.91
N LEU A 82 -9.48 4.78 10.97
CA LEU A 82 -8.35 5.67 11.25
C LEU A 82 -8.82 7.05 11.70
N ARG A 83 -10.09 7.39 11.47
CA ARG A 83 -10.70 8.62 11.98
C ARG A 83 -11.01 8.53 13.48
N PHE A 84 -11.08 7.32 14.01
CA PHE A 84 -11.36 7.06 15.42
C PHE A 84 -10.09 6.70 16.23
N ARG A 85 -9.04 6.20 15.58
CA ARG A 85 -7.81 5.78 16.25
C ARG A 85 -6.79 6.92 16.33
N HIS A 86 -6.31 7.22 17.54
CA HIS A 86 -5.17 8.13 17.77
C HIS A 86 -3.92 7.36 18.24
N PRO A 87 -2.70 7.85 17.95
CA PRO A 87 -2.38 8.99 17.07
C PRO A 87 -2.40 8.59 15.58
N TRP A 88 -3.14 9.33 14.76
CA TRP A 88 -3.05 9.30 13.29
C TRP A 88 -2.38 10.60 12.84
N PRO A 89 -1.49 10.61 11.82
CA PRO A 89 -0.51 11.68 11.62
C PRO A 89 -1.03 13.09 11.31
N ASP A 90 -2.33 13.31 11.20
CA ASP A 90 -2.82 14.65 10.86
C ASP A 90 -4.27 14.89 11.24
N ASP A 91 -4.54 16.07 11.78
CA ASP A 91 -5.88 16.63 11.96
C ASP A 91 -6.51 17.02 10.59
N ARG A 92 -5.71 17.00 9.51
CA ARG A 92 -6.14 17.18 8.11
C ARG A 92 -6.84 15.96 7.51
N VAL A 93 -7.60 15.21 8.32
CA VAL A 93 -8.37 14.02 7.91
C VAL A 93 -9.26 14.27 6.68
N ASN A 94 -9.55 15.54 6.36
CA ASN A 94 -10.43 15.94 5.26
C ASN A 94 -9.74 16.72 4.12
N GLY A 95 -8.41 16.93 4.18
CA GLY A 95 -7.68 17.68 3.15
C GLY A 95 -7.27 16.82 1.97
N GLN A 96 -7.26 17.38 0.76
CA GLN A 96 -6.65 16.74 -0.40
C GLN A 96 -5.14 16.57 -0.16
N VAL A 97 -4.60 15.37 -0.41
CA VAL A 97 -3.17 15.06 -0.25
C VAL A 97 -2.45 14.82 -1.57
N GLY A 98 -3.18 14.59 -2.67
CA GLY A 98 -2.58 14.37 -3.99
C GLY A 98 -3.57 14.50 -5.14
N VAL A 99 -3.05 14.31 -6.36
CA VAL A 99 -3.83 14.21 -7.60
C VAL A 99 -3.27 13.07 -8.43
N PHE A 100 -4.10 12.09 -8.77
CA PHE A 100 -3.78 11.05 -9.74
C PHE A 100 -4.17 11.50 -11.16
N PRO A 101 -3.34 11.25 -12.19
CA PRO A 101 -2.02 10.64 -12.12
C PRO A 101 -0.96 11.66 -11.64
N HIS A 102 -0.08 11.24 -10.74
CA HIS A 102 1.06 12.07 -10.30
C HIS A 102 2.19 12.10 -11.36
N GLN A 103 3.20 12.94 -11.14
CA GLN A 103 4.24 13.24 -12.13
C GLN A 103 4.98 12.01 -12.71
N ALA A 104 5.26 10.99 -11.88
CA ALA A 104 6.00 9.81 -12.31
C ALA A 104 5.18 8.86 -13.19
N VAL A 105 3.85 8.93 -13.16
CA VAL A 105 2.97 8.04 -13.95
C VAL A 105 2.13 8.78 -14.99
N ARG A 106 2.07 10.12 -14.97
CA ARG A 106 1.26 10.93 -15.91
C ARG A 106 1.58 10.72 -17.38
N HIS A 107 2.77 10.20 -17.69
CA HIS A 107 3.24 9.95 -19.05
C HIS A 107 3.00 8.50 -19.50
N MET A 108 2.57 7.62 -18.59
CA MET A 108 2.25 6.23 -18.90
C MET A 108 0.88 6.16 -19.59
N SER A 109 0.75 5.24 -20.55
CA SER A 109 -0.58 4.85 -21.01
C SER A 109 -1.34 4.10 -19.91
N VAL A 110 -2.67 4.01 -20.03
CA VAL A 110 -3.49 3.24 -19.09
C VAL A 110 -3.05 1.78 -19.03
N ASP A 111 -2.66 1.20 -20.16
CA ASP A 111 -2.24 -0.20 -20.23
C ASP A 111 -0.84 -0.41 -19.65
N ASP A 112 0.08 0.54 -19.84
CA ASP A 112 1.40 0.51 -19.18
C ASP A 112 1.26 0.58 -17.67
N TYR A 113 0.43 1.50 -17.16
CA TYR A 113 0.17 1.62 -15.73
C TYR A 113 -0.45 0.34 -15.16
N ARG A 114 -1.41 -0.27 -15.89
CA ARG A 114 -2.03 -1.54 -15.49
C ARG A 114 -1.03 -2.69 -15.44
N ARG A 115 -0.13 -2.79 -16.42
CA ARG A 115 0.95 -3.79 -16.43
C ARG A 115 1.89 -3.59 -15.25
N ALA A 116 2.43 -2.37 -15.07
CA ALA A 116 3.32 -2.06 -13.96
C ALA A 116 2.67 -2.37 -12.60
N ARG A 117 1.38 -2.03 -12.43
CA ARG A 117 0.63 -2.38 -11.22
C ARG A 117 0.51 -3.90 -11.04
N ALA A 118 0.20 -4.65 -12.11
CA ALA A 118 0.08 -6.11 -12.04
C ALA A 118 1.42 -6.76 -11.69
N ASP A 119 2.52 -6.27 -12.26
CA ASP A 119 3.88 -6.73 -11.99
C ASP A 119 4.24 -6.50 -10.52
N LEU A 120 4.02 -5.29 -9.99
CA LEU A 120 4.24 -5.01 -8.57
C LEU A 120 3.39 -5.91 -7.66
N MET A 121 2.14 -6.20 -8.02
CA MET A 121 1.28 -7.12 -7.25
C MET A 121 1.83 -8.55 -7.26
N ALA A 122 2.41 -9.01 -8.37
CA ALA A 122 3.09 -10.30 -8.43
C ALA A 122 4.38 -10.31 -7.59
N MET A 123 5.10 -9.19 -7.52
CA MET A 123 6.26 -9.06 -6.62
C MET A 123 5.84 -9.15 -5.14
N TYR A 124 4.68 -8.60 -4.76
CA TYR A 124 4.13 -8.77 -3.42
C TYR A 124 3.87 -10.25 -3.06
N ASP A 125 3.39 -11.06 -4.01
CA ASP A 125 3.21 -12.50 -3.76
C ASP A 125 4.54 -13.18 -3.42
N ARG A 126 5.61 -12.87 -4.16
CA ARG A 126 6.96 -13.39 -3.90
C ARG A 126 7.50 -12.92 -2.55
N LEU A 127 7.32 -11.64 -2.22
CA LEU A 127 7.67 -11.11 -0.91
C LEU A 127 6.95 -11.88 0.20
N LEU A 128 5.65 -12.09 0.09
CA LEU A 128 4.86 -12.80 1.10
C LEU A 128 5.23 -14.28 1.21
N ALA A 129 5.61 -14.93 0.11
CA ALA A 129 6.14 -16.30 0.12
C ALA A 129 7.47 -16.37 0.90
N SER A 130 8.43 -15.48 0.61
CA SER A 130 9.67 -15.39 1.41
C SER A 130 9.40 -15.10 2.88
N MET A 131 8.33 -14.34 3.16
CA MET A 131 7.84 -14.08 4.51
C MET A 131 7.21 -15.32 5.17
N ILE A 132 6.72 -16.31 4.44
CA ILE A 132 6.29 -17.58 5.04
C ILE A 132 7.52 -18.47 5.28
N ASP A 133 8.39 -18.57 4.29
CA ASP A 133 9.47 -19.56 4.26
C ASP A 133 10.70 -19.14 5.08
N GLY A 134 10.79 -17.88 5.50
CA GLY A 134 11.96 -17.37 6.23
C GLY A 134 13.11 -16.99 5.31
N GLU A 135 12.89 -16.97 4.00
CA GLU A 135 13.93 -16.72 2.99
C GLU A 135 14.30 -15.24 2.90
N GLN A 136 15.57 -14.99 2.61
CA GLN A 136 16.05 -13.65 2.26
C GLN A 136 15.87 -13.41 0.76
N LEU A 137 15.33 -12.24 0.42
CA LEU A 137 15.20 -11.84 -0.98
C LEU A 137 16.53 -11.29 -1.50
N PRO A 138 16.92 -11.61 -2.74
CA PRO A 138 18.10 -11.04 -3.40
C PRO A 138 18.08 -9.50 -3.42
N ALA A 139 19.24 -8.86 -3.33
CA ALA A 139 19.36 -7.41 -3.23
C ALA A 139 18.85 -6.68 -4.49
N ASP A 140 19.15 -7.21 -5.68
CA ASP A 140 18.65 -6.75 -6.98
C ASP A 140 17.12 -6.81 -7.06
N TRP A 141 16.52 -7.88 -6.53
CA TRP A 141 15.06 -7.99 -6.45
C TRP A 141 14.46 -6.94 -5.51
N VAL A 142 15.08 -6.69 -4.36
CA VAL A 142 14.64 -5.66 -3.40
C VAL A 142 14.73 -4.28 -4.03
N GLU A 143 15.78 -4.00 -4.79
CA GLU A 143 15.94 -2.75 -5.53
C GLU A 143 14.84 -2.57 -6.58
N GLU A 144 14.58 -3.59 -7.40
CA GLU A 144 13.51 -3.58 -8.41
C GLU A 144 12.14 -3.32 -7.76
N PHE A 145 11.84 -4.02 -6.65
CA PHE A 145 10.59 -3.84 -5.92
C PHE A 145 10.44 -2.41 -5.40
N SER A 146 11.51 -1.88 -4.81
CA SER A 146 11.55 -0.52 -4.25
C SER A 146 11.34 0.54 -5.33
N GLN A 147 11.98 0.38 -6.49
CA GLN A 147 11.82 1.27 -7.64
C GLN A 147 10.38 1.24 -8.17
N GLN A 148 9.81 0.05 -8.39
CA GLN A 148 8.41 -0.06 -8.85
C GLN A 148 7.43 0.53 -7.84
N LEU A 149 7.60 0.22 -6.55
CA LEU A 149 6.76 0.77 -5.49
C LEU A 149 6.85 2.30 -5.46
N ARG A 150 8.06 2.87 -5.56
CA ARG A 150 8.28 4.33 -5.56
C ARG A 150 7.63 5.01 -6.77
N ILE A 151 7.71 4.41 -7.95
CA ILE A 151 7.09 4.95 -9.17
C ILE A 151 5.56 4.94 -9.07
N LEU A 152 4.98 3.89 -8.49
CA LEU A 152 3.52 3.72 -8.45
C LEU A 152 2.86 4.33 -7.20
N MET A 153 3.61 4.59 -6.14
CA MET A 153 3.11 5.22 -4.92
C MET A 153 2.69 6.67 -5.21
N GLU A 154 1.48 7.04 -4.79
CA GLU A 154 1.07 8.44 -4.78
C GLU A 154 1.89 9.20 -3.73
N PRO A 155 2.66 10.25 -4.11
CA PRO A 155 3.54 10.95 -3.17
C PRO A 155 2.79 11.51 -1.96
N GLY A 156 1.55 11.94 -2.15
CA GLY A 156 0.67 12.43 -1.09
C GLY A 156 0.27 11.38 -0.05
N LEU A 157 0.30 10.09 -0.41
CA LEU A 157 -0.04 8.98 0.48
C LEU A 157 1.18 8.44 1.23
N GLU A 158 2.39 8.67 0.72
CA GLU A 158 3.61 8.10 1.28
C GLU A 158 3.81 8.41 2.79
N PRO A 159 3.59 9.64 3.30
CA PRO A 159 3.74 9.92 4.73
C PRO A 159 2.81 9.06 5.61
N TYR A 160 1.60 8.78 5.15
CA TYR A 160 0.64 7.94 5.87
C TYR A 160 1.06 6.47 5.85
N TYR A 161 1.58 5.99 4.72
CA TYR A 161 2.13 4.64 4.62
C TYR A 161 3.32 4.43 5.56
N ARG A 162 4.24 5.39 5.61
CA ARG A 162 5.37 5.38 6.55
C ARG A 162 4.90 5.34 8.00
N ALA A 163 3.84 6.07 8.35
CA ALA A 163 3.26 6.02 9.69
C ALA A 163 2.58 4.67 10.02
N LEU A 164 1.93 4.04 9.02
CA LEU A 164 1.27 2.74 9.21
C LEU A 164 2.25 1.58 9.43
N SER A 165 3.40 1.61 8.75
CA SER A 165 4.41 0.57 8.89
C SER A 165 5.83 1.12 8.67
N PRO A 166 6.40 1.78 9.70
CA PRO A 166 7.70 2.43 9.59
C PRO A 166 8.80 1.46 9.12
N SER A 167 8.83 0.24 9.64
CA SER A 167 9.87 -0.75 9.29
C SER A 167 9.79 -1.21 7.85
N PHE A 168 8.58 -1.42 7.31
CA PHE A 168 8.39 -1.82 5.92
C PHE A 168 8.82 -0.71 4.96
N PHE A 169 8.33 0.50 5.16
CA PHE A 169 8.61 1.60 4.24
C PHE A 169 10.01 2.18 4.40
N SER A 170 10.64 2.08 5.57
CA SER A 170 12.07 2.42 5.70
C SER A 170 12.97 1.48 4.89
N ARG A 171 12.56 0.21 4.72
CA ARG A 171 13.30 -0.78 3.93
C ARG A 171 13.13 -0.58 2.42
N PHE A 172 11.89 -0.39 1.96
CA PHE A 172 11.57 -0.39 0.52
C PHE A 172 11.39 0.99 -0.10
N LEU A 173 11.29 2.03 0.72
CA LEU A 173 11.34 3.44 0.32
C LEU A 173 12.33 4.14 1.25
N PRO A 174 13.64 3.84 1.20
CA PRO A 174 14.60 4.55 2.04
C PRO A 174 14.55 6.04 1.73
N ASP A 175 14.71 6.88 2.75
CA ASP A 175 14.85 8.32 2.55
C ASP A 175 16.12 8.55 1.74
N ASP A 176 16.04 9.27 0.63
CA ASP A 176 17.22 9.60 -0.19
C ASP A 176 18.24 10.47 0.57
N ARG A 177 17.89 10.94 1.78
CA ARG A 177 18.76 11.67 2.72
C ARG A 177 19.51 10.77 3.71
N ALA A 178 19.16 9.49 3.82
CA ALA A 178 19.74 8.57 4.80
C ALA A 178 20.94 7.77 4.26
N THR A 179 21.20 7.81 2.95
CA THR A 179 22.34 7.13 2.32
C THR A 179 23.72 7.70 2.69
N ASP A 180 23.77 8.77 3.47
CA ASP A 180 25.02 9.41 3.93
C ASP A 180 25.39 9.05 5.39
N GLN A 181 24.57 8.27 6.11
CA GLN A 181 24.92 7.81 7.45
C GLN A 181 24.63 6.32 7.60
N GLY A 182 25.69 5.51 7.47
CA GLY A 182 25.64 4.06 7.63
C GLY A 182 25.00 3.64 8.95
N TYR A 183 23.86 2.96 8.86
CA TYR A 183 23.17 2.37 10.00
C TYR A 183 23.32 0.85 9.99
N ARG A 184 23.94 0.33 11.06
CA ARG A 184 24.03 -1.11 11.37
C ARG A 184 22.73 -1.55 12.03
N PHE A 185 22.14 -2.65 11.55
CA PHE A 185 21.02 -3.31 12.21
C PHE A 185 21.48 -4.01 13.50
N GLY A 186 20.73 -3.80 14.58
CA GLY A 186 20.82 -4.56 15.83
C GLY A 186 19.45 -5.16 16.16
N GLU A 187 19.49 -6.48 16.36
CA GLU A 187 18.65 -7.39 17.17
C GLU A 187 17.13 -7.17 17.29
#